data_AF-A0A7V2YD74-F1
#
_entry.id   AF-A0A7V2YD74-F1
#
_cell.length_a   1.000
_cell.length_b   1.000
_cell.length_c   1.000
_cell.angle_alpha   90.00
_cell.angle_beta   90.00
_cell.angle_gamma   90.00
#
_symmetry.space_group_name_H-M   'P 1'
#
loop_
_entity.id
_entity.type
_entity.pdbx_description
1 polymer ?
#
loop_
_entity_poly.entity_id
_entity_poly.type
_entity_poly.pdbx_seq_one_letter_code
_entity_poly.pdbx_strand_id
1 'polypeptide(L)'
;MAMNINTCSQVVSLARELEQKAAGFYRDLARRWPQKEDFFLGFAEENENYVTLVERAYYGVISDAYEGCFAFDMDPEAYGINIDLPEGVSLSEAGAAALAMEEKIIGFYREAARQSKSLMADVPRAMELVARKRSERLGRLRSMMEKE
;
A
#
# COMPACT_ATOMS: atom_id res chain seq x y z
N MET A 1 19.33 6.24 -12.22
CA MET A 1 19.83 6.16 -10.83
C MET A 1 18.61 6.33 -9.93
N ALA A 2 17.98 5.23 -9.52
CA ALA A 2 17.00 5.32 -8.44
C ALA A 2 17.77 5.69 -7.17
N MET A 3 17.43 6.83 -6.57
CA MET A 3 17.99 7.24 -5.29
C MET A 3 17.30 6.42 -4.19
N ASN A 4 18.07 5.78 -3.31
CA ASN A 4 17.52 5.16 -2.11
C ASN A 4 16.66 6.17 -1.34
N ILE A 5 15.55 5.67 -0.81
CA ILE A 5 14.66 6.44 0.06
C ILE A 5 15.29 6.50 1.45
N ASN A 6 15.65 7.71 1.87
CA ASN A 6 16.39 7.95 3.11
C ASN A 6 15.65 8.87 4.09
N THR A 7 14.58 9.54 3.65
CA THR A 7 13.80 10.46 4.49
C THR A 7 12.38 9.98 4.71
N CYS A 8 11.80 10.35 5.86
CA CYS A 8 10.40 10.06 6.15
C CYS A 8 9.45 10.67 5.09
N SER A 9 9.75 11.88 4.59
CA SER A 9 8.97 12.52 3.51
C SER A 9 8.95 11.69 2.23
N GLN A 10 10.08 11.08 1.85
CA GLN A 10 10.17 10.22 0.68
C GLN A 10 9.39 8.92 0.89
N VAL A 11 9.46 8.31 2.08
CA VAL A 11 8.66 7.12 2.43
C VAL A 11 7.16 7.42 2.35
N VAL A 12 6.71 8.54 2.91
CA VAL A 12 5.30 8.95 2.85
C VAL A 12 4.87 9.24 1.41
N SER A 13 5.75 9.82 0.59
CA SER A 13 5.48 10.06 -0.83
C SER A 13 5.34 8.75 -1.61
N LEU A 14 6.25 7.78 -1.38
CA LEU A 14 6.15 6.46 -2.00
C LEU A 14 4.91 5.71 -1.52
N ALA A 15 4.57 5.78 -0.22
CA ALA A 15 3.35 5.20 0.32
C ALA A 15 2.13 5.74 -0.43
N ARG A 16 2.01 7.07 -0.58
CA ARG A 16 0.94 7.70 -1.36
C ARG A 16 0.90 7.19 -2.80
N GLU A 17 2.05 7.10 -3.48
CA GLU A 17 2.12 6.62 -4.86
C GLU A 17 1.65 5.17 -5.01
N LEU A 18 2.13 4.27 -4.14
CA LEU A 18 1.72 2.86 -4.12
C LEU A 18 0.22 2.71 -3.86
N GLU A 19 -0.30 3.49 -2.90
CA GLU A 19 -1.71 3.49 -2.54
C GLU A 19 -2.60 3.99 -3.67
N GLN A 20 -2.22 5.07 -4.35
CA GLN A 20 -2.97 5.61 -5.48
C GLN A 20 -2.98 4.67 -6.68
N LYS A 21 -1.83 4.05 -6.99
CA LYS A 21 -1.73 3.03 -8.05
C LYS A 21 -2.59 1.81 -7.74
N ALA A 22 -2.53 1.30 -6.51
CA ALA A 22 -3.37 0.19 -6.08
C ALA A 22 -4.87 0.54 -6.09
N ALA A 23 -5.25 1.74 -5.65
CA ALA A 23 -6.63 2.21 -5.76
C ALA A 23 -7.10 2.27 -7.22
N GLY A 24 -6.25 2.78 -8.13
CA GLY A 24 -6.51 2.80 -9.58
C GLY A 24 -6.76 1.39 -10.12
N PHE A 25 -5.87 0.45 -9.78
CA PHE A 25 -6.02 -0.97 -10.14
C PHE A 25 -7.36 -1.54 -9.68
N TYR A 26 -7.77 -1.32 -8.42
CA TYR A 26 -9.05 -1.82 -7.94
C TYR A 26 -10.26 -1.15 -8.61
N ARG A 27 -10.19 0.15 -8.93
CA ARG A 27 -11.25 0.80 -9.71
C ARG A 27 -11.36 0.21 -11.13
N ASP A 28 -10.25 -0.17 -11.74
CA ASP A 28 -10.26 -0.82 -13.05
C ASP A 28 -10.81 -2.26 -12.97
N LEU A 29 -10.50 -3.01 -11.89
CA LEU A 29 -11.16 -4.29 -11.63
C LEU A 29 -12.67 -4.13 -11.44
N ALA A 30 -13.12 -3.11 -10.71
CA ALA A 30 -14.53 -2.82 -10.51
C ALA A 30 -15.28 -2.62 -11.84
N ARG A 31 -14.65 -1.94 -12.81
CA ARG A 31 -15.19 -1.74 -14.17
C ARG A 31 -15.23 -3.03 -14.99
N ARG A 32 -14.20 -3.88 -14.87
CA ARG A 32 -14.08 -5.14 -15.61
C ARG A 32 -15.03 -6.23 -15.08
N TRP A 33 -15.32 -6.23 -13.78
CA TRP A 33 -16.24 -7.17 -13.13
C TRP A 33 -17.34 -6.44 -12.33
N PRO A 34 -18.38 -5.93 -13.01
CA PRO A 34 -19.49 -5.22 -12.35
C PRO A 34 -20.18 -6.04 -11.25
N GLN A 35 -20.15 -7.37 -11.34
CA GLN A 35 -20.75 -8.26 -10.32
C GLN A 35 -20.01 -8.22 -8.97
N LYS A 36 -18.79 -7.66 -8.94
CA LYS A 36 -17.95 -7.48 -7.75
C LYS A 36 -17.55 -6.01 -7.57
N GLU A 37 -18.28 -5.08 -8.19
CA GLU A 37 -17.96 -3.65 -8.19
C GLU A 37 -17.78 -3.10 -6.77
N ASP A 38 -18.78 -3.24 -5.90
CA ASP A 38 -18.73 -2.75 -4.51
C ASP A 38 -17.54 -3.32 -3.72
N PHE A 39 -17.18 -4.58 -3.98
CA PHE A 39 -16.06 -5.24 -3.32
C PHE A 39 -14.72 -4.58 -3.70
N PHE A 40 -14.52 -4.30 -4.99
CA PHE A 40 -13.31 -3.64 -5.48
C PHE A 40 -13.29 -2.14 -5.18
N LEU A 41 -14.43 -1.45 -5.22
CA LEU A 41 -14.51 -0.04 -4.85
C LEU A 41 -14.24 0.16 -3.35
N GLY A 42 -14.76 -0.72 -2.47
CA GLY A 42 -14.45 -0.67 -1.04
C GLY A 42 -12.95 -0.83 -0.76
N PHE A 43 -12.26 -1.62 -1.58
CA PHE A 43 -10.81 -1.72 -1.53
C PHE A 43 -10.09 -0.44 -1.96
N ALA A 44 -10.53 0.21 -3.05
CA ALA A 44 -9.98 1.50 -3.45
C ALA A 44 -10.22 2.60 -2.38
N GLU A 45 -11.35 2.55 -1.67
CA GLU A 45 -11.62 3.45 -0.54
C GLU A 45 -10.71 3.16 0.67
N GLU A 46 -10.45 1.89 0.99
CA GLU A 46 -9.48 1.52 2.03
C GLU A 46 -8.08 2.09 1.72
N ASN A 47 -7.64 2.04 0.45
CA ASN A 47 -6.38 2.62 0.02
C ASN A 47 -6.29 4.14 0.35
N GLU A 48 -7.33 4.90 0.02
CA GLU A 48 -7.40 6.35 0.32
C GLU A 48 -7.34 6.63 1.83
N ASN A 49 -7.98 5.77 2.63
CA ASN A 49 -7.92 5.85 4.08
C ASN A 49 -6.52 5.58 4.63
N TYR A 50 -5.74 4.68 4.01
CA TYR A 50 -4.35 4.42 4.40
C TYR A 50 -3.44 5.61 4.10
N VAL A 51 -3.60 6.25 2.94
CA VAL A 51 -2.89 7.51 2.61
C VAL A 51 -3.15 8.56 3.69
N THR A 52 -4.43 8.79 4.00
CA THR A 52 -4.84 9.79 5.00
C THR A 52 -4.27 9.48 6.38
N LEU A 53 -4.26 8.21 6.79
CA LEU A 53 -3.73 7.77 8.08
C LEU A 53 -2.22 8.04 8.19
N VAL A 54 -1.46 7.63 7.17
CA VAL A 54 0.01 7.77 7.14
C VAL A 54 0.41 9.24 7.11
N GLU A 55 -0.28 10.06 6.31
CA GLU A 55 -0.02 11.49 6.23
C GLU A 55 -0.32 12.20 7.54
N ARG A 56 -1.45 11.88 8.20
CA ARG A 56 -1.77 12.47 9.50
C ARG A 56 -0.75 12.09 10.56
N ALA A 57 -0.31 10.84 10.58
CA ALA A 57 0.74 10.39 11.49
C ALA A 57 2.06 11.14 11.24
N TYR A 58 2.39 11.38 9.98
CA TYR A 58 3.59 12.12 9.58
C TYR A 58 3.49 13.63 9.91
N TYR A 59 2.50 14.33 9.36
CA TYR A 59 2.33 15.78 9.56
C TYR A 59 1.99 16.16 11.00
N GLY A 60 1.37 15.25 11.76
CA GLY A 60 1.05 15.48 13.18
C GLY A 60 2.27 15.55 14.10
N VAL A 61 3.41 14.96 13.69
CA VAL A 61 4.65 14.92 14.49
C VAL A 61 5.82 15.67 13.84
N ILE A 62 5.61 16.26 12.66
CA ILE A 62 6.61 16.98 11.87
C ILE A 62 7.16 18.25 12.53
N SER A 63 6.54 18.77 13.60
CA SER A 63 7.11 19.92 14.31
C SER A 63 8.52 19.67 14.85
N ASP A 64 8.96 18.41 14.94
CA ASP A 64 10.30 17.98 15.37
C ASP A 64 11.20 17.52 14.19
N ALA A 65 10.96 18.04 12.98
CA ALA A 65 11.48 17.61 11.67
C ALA A 65 13.02 17.49 11.49
N TYR A 66 13.84 17.75 12.52
CA TYR A 66 15.28 17.54 12.43
C TYR A 66 15.71 16.07 12.59
N GLU A 67 14.88 15.19 13.18
CA GLU A 67 15.25 13.78 13.46
C GLU A 67 14.83 12.76 12.37
N GLY A 68 13.98 13.14 11.40
CA GLY A 68 13.41 12.24 10.39
C GLY A 68 14.30 11.99 9.15
N CYS A 69 15.44 12.66 9.07
CA CYS A 69 16.42 12.47 8.02
C CYS A 69 17.28 11.25 8.36
N PHE A 70 17.44 10.30 7.43
CA PHE A 70 18.36 9.15 7.51
C PHE A 70 17.92 7.95 8.35
N ALA A 71 16.66 7.87 8.79
CA ALA A 71 16.14 6.66 9.42
C ALA A 71 15.87 5.52 8.41
N PHE A 72 15.93 5.81 7.10
CA PHE A 72 15.57 4.87 6.06
C PHE A 72 16.75 4.52 5.15
N ASP A 73 16.72 3.28 4.67
CA ASP A 73 17.53 2.72 3.58
C ASP A 73 16.62 1.73 2.83
N MET A 74 15.83 2.27 1.91
CA MET A 74 14.84 1.50 1.15
C MET A 74 15.03 1.71 -0.35
N ASP A 75 15.07 0.61 -1.11
CA ASP A 75 15.06 0.65 -2.57
C ASP A 75 13.61 0.80 -3.08
N PRO A 76 13.24 1.93 -3.70
CA PRO A 76 11.90 2.11 -4.26
C PRO A 76 11.55 1.11 -5.36
N GLU A 77 12.54 0.64 -6.14
CA GLU A 77 12.29 -0.30 -7.25
C GLU A 77 11.85 -1.68 -6.73
N ALA A 78 12.32 -2.07 -5.55
CA ALA A 78 11.92 -3.32 -4.88
C ALA A 78 10.40 -3.37 -4.58
N TYR A 79 9.74 -2.22 -4.49
CA TYR A 79 8.31 -2.10 -4.18
C TYR A 79 7.46 -1.74 -5.39
N GLY A 80 8.05 -1.70 -6.59
CA GLY A 80 7.31 -1.48 -7.84
C GLY A 80 6.19 -2.51 -8.00
N ILE A 81 4.95 -2.02 -8.07
CA ILE A 81 3.77 -2.85 -8.32
C ILE A 81 3.46 -2.86 -9.82
N ASN A 82 3.19 -4.06 -10.35
CA ASN A 82 2.69 -4.22 -11.71
C ASN A 82 1.16 -4.28 -11.65
N ILE A 83 0.51 -3.29 -12.26
CA ILE A 83 -0.94 -3.14 -12.31
C ILE A 83 -1.51 -3.41 -13.71
N ASP A 84 -0.65 -3.75 -14.66
CA ASP A 84 -1.06 -4.01 -16.04
C ASP A 84 -1.66 -5.40 -16.16
N LEU A 85 -2.98 -5.45 -16.39
CA LEU A 85 -3.71 -6.67 -16.68
C LEU A 85 -4.11 -6.70 -18.15
N PRO A 86 -3.73 -7.75 -18.91
CA PRO A 86 -4.21 -7.98 -20.26
C PRO A 86 -5.73 -7.95 -20.38
N GLU A 87 -6.25 -7.72 -21.58
CA GLU A 87 -7.67 -7.91 -21.86
C GLU A 87 -8.01 -9.41 -21.84
N GLY A 88 -9.19 -9.75 -21.30
CA GLY A 88 -9.68 -11.12 -21.27
C GLY A 88 -9.11 -12.03 -20.16
N VAL A 89 -8.33 -11.49 -19.21
CA VAL A 89 -7.90 -12.27 -18.03
C VAL A 89 -9.11 -12.74 -17.22
N SER A 90 -8.98 -13.92 -16.60
CA SER A 90 -9.99 -14.43 -15.65
C SER A 90 -10.00 -13.64 -14.34
N LEU A 91 -11.07 -13.75 -13.55
CA LEU A 91 -11.13 -13.13 -12.23
C LEU A 91 -10.08 -13.77 -11.29
N SER A 92 -9.76 -15.04 -11.49
CA SER A 92 -8.72 -15.76 -10.74
C SER A 92 -7.34 -15.18 -11.01
N GLU A 93 -6.99 -14.95 -12.28
CA GLU A 93 -5.71 -14.35 -12.68
C GLU A 93 -5.61 -12.89 -12.18
N ALA A 94 -6.69 -12.12 -12.29
CA ALA A 94 -6.75 -10.77 -11.72
C ALA A 94 -6.61 -10.78 -10.19
N GLY A 95 -7.22 -11.75 -9.52
CA GLY A 95 -7.09 -11.97 -8.08
C GLY A 95 -5.66 -12.34 -7.66
N ALA A 96 -4.98 -13.19 -8.44
CA ALA A 96 -3.58 -13.53 -8.22
C ALA A 96 -2.66 -12.31 -8.38
N ALA A 97 -2.89 -11.47 -9.39
CA ALA A 97 -2.18 -10.20 -9.56
C ALA A 97 -2.43 -9.25 -8.38
N ALA A 98 -3.68 -9.16 -7.90
CA ALA A 98 -4.03 -8.38 -6.72
C ALA A 98 -3.29 -8.87 -5.47
N LEU A 99 -3.21 -10.19 -5.24
CA LEU A 99 -2.47 -10.77 -4.11
C LEU A 99 -0.97 -10.42 -4.17
N ALA A 100 -0.35 -10.56 -5.34
CA ALA A 100 1.06 -10.23 -5.52
C ALA A 100 1.35 -8.75 -5.28
N MET A 101 0.46 -7.87 -5.73
CA MET A 101 0.52 -6.43 -5.43
C MET A 101 0.40 -6.16 -3.93
N GLU A 102 -0.60 -6.74 -3.27
CA GLU A 102 -0.83 -6.55 -1.83
C GLU A 102 0.36 -7.03 -1.00
N GLU A 103 0.97 -8.17 -1.34
CA GLU A 103 2.15 -8.69 -0.65
C GLU A 103 3.34 -7.74 -0.74
N LYS A 104 3.57 -7.13 -1.91
CA LYS A 104 4.60 -6.09 -2.09
C LYS A 104 4.35 -4.86 -1.22
N ILE A 105 3.12 -4.35 -1.21
CA ILE A 105 2.75 -3.17 -0.43
C ILE A 105 2.83 -3.45 1.08
N ILE A 106 2.41 -4.65 1.52
CA ILE A 106 2.58 -5.09 2.92
C ILE A 106 4.07 -5.14 3.30
N GLY A 107 4.91 -5.69 2.41
CA GLY A 107 6.37 -5.71 2.58
C GLY A 107 6.95 -4.31 2.76
N PHE A 108 6.54 -3.37 1.90
CA PHE A 108 6.90 -1.96 2.02
C PHE A 108 6.54 -1.38 3.40
N TYR A 109 5.27 -1.50 3.83
CA TYR A 109 4.82 -0.92 5.09
C TYR A 109 5.50 -1.55 6.31
N ARG A 110 5.77 -2.86 6.29
CA ARG A 110 6.49 -3.54 7.38
C ARG A 110 7.94 -3.05 7.47
N GLU A 111 8.58 -2.86 6.34
CA GLU A 111 9.96 -2.38 6.30
C GLU A 111 10.05 -0.91 6.71
N ALA A 112 9.16 -0.07 6.19
CA ALA A 112 9.03 1.33 6.61
C ALA A 112 8.79 1.43 8.13
N ALA A 113 7.87 0.64 8.68
CA ALA A 113 7.63 0.58 10.12
C ALA A 113 8.88 0.16 10.92
N ARG A 114 9.61 -0.85 10.44
CA ARG A 114 10.82 -1.37 11.09
C ARG A 114 11.90 -0.29 11.17
N GLN A 115 12.11 0.42 10.07
CA GLN A 115 13.15 1.45 9.95
C GLN A 115 12.77 2.75 10.66
N SER A 116 11.47 3.07 10.78
CA SER A 116 10.99 4.26 11.46
C SER A 116 10.85 4.13 12.99
N LYS A 117 11.32 3.04 13.61
CA LYS A 117 11.15 2.80 15.07
C LYS A 117 11.88 3.80 15.96
N SER A 118 12.95 4.41 15.46
CA SER A 118 13.69 5.46 16.15
C SER A 118 13.04 6.84 16.04
N LEU A 119 12.00 6.98 15.20
CA LEU A 119 11.21 8.21 15.09
C LEU A 119 10.12 8.26 16.16
N MET A 120 9.31 9.31 16.13
CA MET A 120 8.10 9.43 16.93
C MET A 120 7.18 8.23 16.71
N ALA A 121 6.73 7.62 17.81
CA ALA A 121 6.04 6.34 17.82
C ALA A 121 4.78 6.28 16.93
N ASP A 122 4.16 7.41 16.64
CA ASP A 122 2.98 7.50 15.77
C ASP A 122 3.28 7.07 14.32
N VAL A 123 4.50 7.35 13.82
CA VAL A 123 4.91 6.97 12.45
C VAL A 123 4.99 5.44 12.27
N PRO A 124 5.84 4.69 13.03
CA PRO A 124 5.89 3.23 12.91
C PRO A 124 4.54 2.58 13.24
N ARG A 125 3.78 3.10 14.22
CA ARG A 125 2.45 2.56 14.56
C ARG A 125 1.46 2.68 13.41
N ALA A 126 1.45 3.81 12.69
CA ALA A 126 0.58 3.98 11.53
C ALA A 126 0.95 3.01 10.41
N MET A 127 2.25 2.84 10.13
CA MET A 127 2.74 1.91 9.11
C MET A 127 2.40 0.45 9.46
N GLU A 128 2.59 0.03 10.73
CA GLU A 128 2.21 -1.31 11.21
C GLU A 128 0.70 -1.54 11.10
N LEU A 129 -0.10 -0.53 11.44
CA LEU A 129 -1.56 -0.62 11.35
C LEU A 129 -2.02 -0.84 9.91
N VAL A 130 -1.44 -0.12 8.94
CA VAL A 130 -1.75 -0.33 7.52
C VAL A 130 -1.33 -1.73 7.08
N ALA A 131 -0.10 -2.17 7.39
CA ALA A 131 0.37 -3.52 7.06
C ALA A 131 -0.56 -4.62 7.62
N ARG A 132 -1.07 -4.44 8.85
CA ARG A 132 -2.00 -5.38 9.48
C ARG A 132 -3.34 -5.42 8.74
N LYS A 133 -3.98 -4.26 8.52
CA LYS A 133 -5.27 -4.19 7.82
C LYS A 133 -5.22 -4.77 6.41
N ARG A 134 -4.12 -4.51 5.69
CA ARG A 134 -3.85 -5.13 4.38
C ARG A 134 -3.66 -6.64 4.48
N SER A 135 -2.95 -7.13 5.50
CA SER A 135 -2.80 -8.58 5.73
C SER A 135 -4.15 -9.26 5.98
N GLU A 136 -5.03 -8.64 6.77
CA GLU A 136 -6.40 -9.13 7.01
C GLU A 136 -7.22 -9.18 5.71
N ARG A 137 -6.98 -8.23 4.81
CA ARG A 137 -7.64 -8.16 3.50
C ARG A 137 -7.22 -9.26 2.52
N LEU A 138 -5.99 -9.79 2.61
CA LEU A 138 -5.57 -10.93 1.77
C LEU A 138 -6.54 -12.11 1.89
N GLY A 139 -7.09 -12.35 3.09
CA GLY A 139 -8.11 -13.37 3.30
C GLY A 139 -9.39 -13.11 2.48
N ARG A 140 -9.85 -11.85 2.43
CA ARG A 140 -11.01 -11.44 1.62
C ARG A 140 -10.77 -11.66 0.12
N LEU A 141 -9.56 -11.35 -0.37
CA LEU A 141 -9.16 -11.61 -1.76
C LEU A 141 -9.12 -13.11 -2.09
N ARG A 142 -8.54 -13.93 -1.23
CA ARG A 142 -8.50 -15.39 -1.42
C ARG A 142 -9.90 -16.00 -1.45
N SER A 143 -10.76 -15.60 -0.51
CA SER A 143 -12.16 -16.06 -0.50
C SER A 143 -12.98 -15.58 -1.70
N MET A 144 -12.57 -14.51 -2.38
CA MET A 144 -13.18 -14.10 -3.64
C MET A 144 -12.79 -15.06 -4.77
N MET A 145 -11.52 -15.46 -4.84
CA MET A 145 -10.99 -16.37 -5.88
C MET A 145 -11.52 -17.80 -5.74
N GLU A 146 -11.83 -18.26 -4.52
CA GLU A 146 -12.42 -19.59 -4.27
C GLU A 146 -13.91 -19.68 -4.64
N LYS A 147 -14.58 -18.54 -4.86
CA LYS A 147 -16.02 -18.44 -5.13
C LYS A 147 -16.32 -18.11 -6.61
N GLU A 148 -15.31 -18.23 -7.47
CA GLU A 148 -15.42 -18.15 -8.93
C GLU A 148 -15.87 -19.48 -9.52
#